data_AF-A0AAN9GEC2-F1
#
_entry.id   AF-A0AAN9GEC2-F1
#
_cell.length_a   1.000
_cell.length_b   1.000
_cell.length_c   1.000
_cell.angle_alpha   90.00
_cell.angle_beta   90.00
_cell.angle_gamma   90.00
#
_symmetry.space_group_name_H-M   'P 1'
#
loop_
_entity.id
_entity.type
_entity.pdbx_description
1 polymer ?
#
loop_
_entity_poly.entity_id
_entity_poly.type
_entity_poly.pdbx_seq_one_letter_code
_entity_poly.pdbx_strand_id
1 'polypeptide(L)'
;MARVDPGGVAMRALHMLPLRRRLYSVPGPNHLWHIDGYHKLVHWKIIIHGGIDGYSRCITFLSASDNNRAATVHDLFVQSTKKFGIPSRVRTDRGVENVDVAALMLHHRGEGRGSIIQGTSVHNQRIERSWVDLWKDVINVYYCLFYSMGKTVEEGGMGIFDIHNETHMWALHYIFLPRINRSLDEFTEQRNNQGLRTERGKSPKRIFMLGMLNMYHEDHAAVQDFWEGRELVPPAHLPVQRHRADPVSHFTHEQLQIIQSVDPLSGPQTAEAGKDLYLQLLSLL
;
A
#
# COMPACT_ATOMS: atom_id res chain seq x y z
N MET A 1 9.95 -2.04 -27.74
CA MET A 1 9.61 -3.43 -27.37
C MET A 1 10.70 -4.01 -26.48
N ALA A 2 10.52 -4.00 -25.15
CA ALA A 2 11.39 -4.75 -24.25
C ALA A 2 10.91 -6.21 -24.20
N ARG A 3 11.70 -7.14 -24.74
CA ARG A 3 11.42 -8.58 -24.67
C ARG A 3 11.43 -9.00 -23.21
N VAL A 4 10.32 -9.55 -22.71
CA VAL A 4 10.27 -10.22 -21.42
C VAL A 4 11.08 -11.50 -21.55
N ASP A 5 12.19 -11.60 -20.82
CA ASP A 5 13.02 -12.80 -20.75
C ASP A 5 12.33 -13.88 -19.90
N PRO A 6 11.75 -14.93 -20.52
CA PRO A 6 11.05 -15.98 -19.81
C PRO A 6 12.02 -16.86 -19.01
N GLY A 7 13.27 -16.95 -19.47
CA GLY A 7 14.36 -17.67 -18.81
C GLY A 7 14.72 -17.02 -17.48
N GLY A 8 14.86 -15.70 -17.43
CA GLY A 8 15.10 -14.95 -16.19
C GLY A 8 13.95 -15.02 -15.18
N VAL A 9 12.70 -15.18 -15.65
CA VAL A 9 11.53 -15.42 -14.77
C VAL A 9 11.58 -16.84 -14.18
N ALA A 10 11.84 -17.84 -15.02
CA ALA A 10 11.98 -19.23 -14.59
C ALA A 10 13.19 -19.44 -13.65
N MET A 11 14.32 -18.80 -13.93
CA MET A 11 15.52 -18.85 -13.10
C MET A 11 15.31 -18.17 -11.74
N ARG A 12 14.52 -17.09 -11.66
CA ARG A 12 14.11 -16.50 -10.37
C ARG A 12 13.16 -17.40 -9.59
N ALA A 13 12.27 -18.12 -10.29
CA ALA A 13 11.42 -19.13 -9.66
C ALA A 13 12.24 -20.33 -9.14
N LEU A 14 13.30 -20.73 -9.86
CA LEU A 14 14.20 -21.83 -9.48
C LEU A 14 15.25 -21.44 -8.43
N HIS A 15 15.67 -20.18 -8.38
CA HIS A 15 16.54 -19.61 -7.33
C HIS A 15 15.80 -19.37 -6.00
N MET A 16 14.51 -19.74 -5.89
CA MET A 16 13.79 -19.88 -4.62
C MET A 16 14.25 -21.12 -3.83
N LEU A 17 15.52 -21.50 -3.95
CA LEU A 17 16.18 -22.29 -2.92
C LEU A 17 16.07 -21.49 -1.61
N PRO A 18 15.72 -22.13 -0.47
CA PRO A 18 15.63 -21.43 0.80
C PRO A 18 17.03 -20.98 1.22
N LEU A 19 17.43 -19.78 0.76
CA LEU A 19 18.57 -19.06 1.29
C LEU A 19 18.45 -19.06 2.81
N ARG A 20 19.54 -19.39 3.50
CA ARG A 20 19.63 -19.45 4.96
C ARG A 20 19.16 -18.10 5.52
N ARG A 21 17.90 -18.01 5.91
CA ARG A 21 17.27 -16.74 6.31
C ARG A 21 17.97 -16.26 7.56
N ARG A 22 18.60 -15.07 7.52
CA ARG A 22 19.00 -14.36 8.74
C ARG A 22 17.75 -14.22 9.61
N LEU A 23 17.86 -14.55 10.89
CA LEU A 23 16.75 -14.40 11.82
C LEU A 23 16.43 -12.91 11.93
N TYR A 24 15.34 -12.45 11.31
CA TYR A 24 14.86 -11.10 11.51
C TYR A 24 14.35 -11.01 12.95
N SER A 25 14.89 -10.07 13.72
CA SER A 25 14.46 -9.79 15.09
C SER A 25 14.46 -8.28 15.33
N VAL A 26 13.42 -7.81 16.01
CA VAL A 26 13.32 -6.47 16.59
C VAL A 26 12.81 -6.64 18.03
N PRO A 27 13.15 -5.73 18.96
CA PRO A 27 12.85 -5.88 20.38
C PRO A 27 11.36 -6.08 20.72
N GLY A 28 10.46 -5.41 20.01
CA GLY A 28 9.05 -5.41 20.35
C GLY A 28 8.17 -4.66 19.35
N PRO A 29 6.84 -4.67 19.55
CA PRO A 29 5.92 -3.92 18.70
C PRO A 29 6.24 -2.43 18.73
N ASN A 30 5.99 -1.75 17.61
CA ASN A 30 6.31 -0.35 17.40
C ASN A 30 7.79 0.00 17.54
N HIS A 31 8.70 -0.95 17.74
CA HIS A 31 10.13 -0.63 17.75
C HIS A 31 10.59 -0.18 16.36
N LEU A 32 10.08 -0.83 15.31
CA LEU A 32 10.42 -0.51 13.94
C LEU A 32 9.24 -0.83 13.01
N TRP A 33 8.76 0.18 12.29
CA TRP A 33 7.87 -0.03 11.15
C TRP A 33 8.67 -0.02 9.85
N HIS A 34 8.26 -0.85 8.90
CA HIS A 34 8.77 -0.84 7.54
C HIS A 34 7.72 -0.23 6.62
N ILE A 35 8.10 0.81 5.89
CA ILE A 35 7.27 1.49 4.90
C ILE A 35 7.90 1.30 3.52
N ASP A 36 7.06 1.03 2.53
CA ASP A 36 7.49 0.76 1.17
C ASP A 36 6.35 0.98 0.16
N GLY A 37 6.73 1.29 -1.09
CA GLY A 37 5.83 1.44 -2.24
C GLY A 37 5.85 0.19 -3.13
N TYR A 38 4.68 -0.36 -3.42
CA TYR A 38 4.51 -1.53 -4.27
C TYR A 38 4.06 -1.16 -5.68
N HIS A 39 4.95 -1.37 -6.66
CA HIS A 39 4.84 -0.78 -8.00
C HIS A 39 4.32 -1.74 -9.08
N LYS A 40 3.67 -2.86 -8.73
CA LYS A 40 3.21 -3.83 -9.76
C LYS A 40 2.15 -3.30 -10.71
N LEU A 41 1.37 -2.31 -10.28
CA LEU A 41 0.34 -1.66 -11.10
C LEU A 41 0.78 -0.28 -11.62
N VAL A 42 2.07 0.05 -11.53
CA VAL A 42 2.60 1.38 -11.91
C VAL A 42 2.36 1.70 -13.39
N HIS A 43 2.27 0.68 -14.24
CA HIS A 43 1.92 0.86 -15.66
C HIS A 43 0.56 1.55 -15.83
N TRP A 44 -0.41 1.24 -14.97
CA TRP A 44 -1.73 1.89 -14.95
C TRP A 44 -1.77 3.08 -13.97
N LYS A 45 -0.61 3.65 -13.63
CA LYS A 45 -0.47 4.77 -12.69
C LYS A 45 -1.05 4.50 -11.30
N ILE A 46 -1.10 3.24 -10.87
CA ILE A 46 -1.57 2.85 -9.52
C ILE A 46 -0.37 2.37 -8.70
N ILE A 47 -0.19 2.96 -7.53
CA ILE A 47 0.86 2.62 -6.56
C ILE A 47 0.19 2.24 -5.25
N ILE A 48 0.67 1.15 -4.63
CA ILE A 48 0.17 0.68 -3.34
C ILE A 48 1.21 1.03 -2.28
N HIS A 49 0.81 1.83 -1.31
CA HIS A 49 1.63 2.23 -0.16
C HIS A 49 1.33 1.30 1.00
N GLY A 50 2.36 0.78 1.68
CA GLY A 50 2.17 -0.07 2.85
C GLY A 50 3.10 0.24 4.01
N GLY A 51 2.61 -0.08 5.20
CA GLY A 51 3.34 -0.06 6.45
C GLY A 51 3.14 -1.38 7.19
N ILE A 52 4.21 -1.93 7.76
CA ILE A 52 4.15 -3.14 8.58
C ILE A 52 5.01 -3.00 9.83
N ASP A 53 4.46 -3.43 10.96
CA ASP A 53 5.23 -3.56 12.20
C ASP A 53 6.22 -4.72 12.10
N GLY A 54 7.50 -4.44 12.32
CA GLY A 54 8.60 -5.39 12.13
C GLY A 54 8.54 -6.60 13.07
N TYR A 55 8.01 -6.39 14.28
CA TYR A 55 7.91 -7.42 15.32
C TYR A 55 6.78 -8.38 15.03
N SER A 56 5.56 -7.85 15.01
CA SER A 56 4.31 -8.61 14.95
C SER A 56 3.92 -9.03 13.54
N ARG A 57 4.49 -8.38 12.52
CA ARG A 57 4.05 -8.48 11.11
C ARG A 57 2.63 -7.93 10.88
N CYS A 58 2.12 -7.11 11.80
CA CYS A 58 0.84 -6.44 11.63
C CYS A 58 0.97 -5.39 10.53
N ILE A 59 0.13 -5.47 9.51
CA ILE A 59 -0.01 -4.44 8.49
C ILE A 59 -0.67 -3.25 9.17
N THR A 60 0.02 -2.12 9.24
CA THR A 60 -0.44 -0.90 9.93
C THR A 60 -1.25 0.00 8.99
N PHE A 61 -0.85 0.05 7.72
CA PHE A 61 -1.65 0.61 6.63
C PHE A 61 -1.31 -0.11 5.32
N LEU A 62 -2.28 -0.14 4.40
CA LEU A 62 -2.13 -0.64 3.05
C LEU A 62 -3.18 0.02 2.16
N SER A 63 -2.76 0.84 1.19
CA SER A 63 -3.71 1.59 0.36
C SER A 63 -3.16 1.85 -1.04
N ALA A 64 -4.03 1.75 -2.04
CA ALA A 64 -3.74 2.10 -3.42
C ALA A 64 -4.08 3.57 -3.71
N SER A 65 -3.22 4.22 -4.48
CA SER A 65 -3.43 5.60 -4.94
C SER A 65 -2.97 5.76 -6.40
N ASP A 66 -3.41 6.84 -7.03
CA ASP A 66 -3.03 7.26 -8.39
C ASP A 66 -1.73 8.09 -8.45
N ASN A 67 -1.03 8.23 -7.32
CA ASN A 67 0.12 9.13 -7.20
C ASN A 67 1.18 8.59 -6.22
N ASN A 68 2.40 9.13 -6.30
CA ASN A 68 3.50 8.80 -5.39
C ASN A 68 3.88 9.98 -4.48
N ARG A 69 2.89 10.79 -4.07
CA ARG A 69 3.17 12.03 -3.31
C ARG A 69 3.53 11.71 -1.86
N ALA A 70 4.48 12.47 -1.32
CA ALA A 70 4.88 12.36 0.09
C ALA A 70 3.71 12.61 1.06
N ALA A 71 2.84 13.56 0.73
CA ALA A 71 1.62 13.83 1.49
C ALA A 71 0.69 12.60 1.63
N THR A 72 0.58 11.79 0.58
CA THR A 72 -0.26 10.57 0.61
C THR A 72 0.28 9.56 1.62
N VAL A 73 1.59 9.29 1.57
CA VAL A 73 2.24 8.35 2.51
C VAL A 73 2.23 8.90 3.94
N HIS A 74 2.45 10.21 4.10
CA HIS A 74 2.32 10.91 5.37
C HIS A 74 0.94 10.73 6.00
N ASP A 75 -0.14 10.98 5.26
CA ASP A 75 -1.49 10.91 5.79
C ASP A 75 -1.87 9.48 6.18
N LEU A 76 -1.50 8.49 5.36
CA LEU A 76 -1.66 7.06 5.70
C LEU A 76 -0.89 6.70 6.98
N PHE A 77 0.35 7.17 7.10
CA PHE A 77 1.18 6.96 8.28
C PHE A 77 0.53 7.57 9.53
N VAL A 78 0.19 8.86 9.52
CA VAL A 78 -0.44 9.55 10.65
C VAL A 78 -1.74 8.84 11.08
N GLN A 79 -2.63 8.52 10.14
CA GLN A 79 -3.87 7.82 10.48
C GLN A 79 -3.62 6.43 11.08
N SER A 80 -2.62 5.69 10.58
CA SER A 80 -2.26 4.39 11.14
C SER A 80 -1.68 4.48 12.55
N THR A 81 -0.95 5.55 12.88
CA THR A 81 -0.42 5.76 14.25
C THR A 81 -1.53 5.96 15.29
N LYS A 82 -2.71 6.46 14.90
CA LYS A 82 -3.86 6.55 15.81
C LYS A 82 -4.39 5.18 16.24
N LYS A 83 -4.26 4.18 15.37
CA LYS A 83 -4.75 2.81 15.62
C LYS A 83 -3.69 1.92 16.27
N PHE A 84 -2.43 2.06 15.85
CA PHE A 84 -1.35 1.18 16.24
C PHE A 84 -0.31 1.86 17.14
N GLY A 85 -0.48 3.14 17.48
CA GLY A 85 0.52 3.92 18.22
C GLY A 85 1.66 4.40 17.33
N ILE A 86 2.48 5.29 17.89
CA ILE A 86 3.58 5.94 17.17
C ILE A 86 4.82 5.02 17.24
N PRO A 87 5.41 4.59 16.12
CA PRO A 87 6.62 3.78 16.19
C PRO A 87 7.80 4.55 16.79
N SER A 88 8.78 3.84 17.34
CA SER A 88 10.07 4.38 17.79
C SER A 88 10.95 4.74 16.62
N ARG A 89 10.89 3.94 15.55
CA ARG A 89 11.67 4.09 14.32
C ARG A 89 10.87 3.68 13.11
N VAL A 90 11.17 4.28 11.96
CA VAL A 90 10.67 3.85 10.65
C VAL A 90 11.86 3.50 9.76
N ARG A 91 11.74 2.40 9.02
CA ARG A 91 12.63 2.05 7.92
C ARG A 91 11.89 2.20 6.60
N THR A 92 12.56 2.83 5.65
CA THR A 92 12.07 3.09 4.30
C THR A 92 13.26 2.99 3.34
N ASP A 93 12.98 2.81 2.06
CA ASP A 93 13.97 2.99 1.01
C ASP A 93 14.34 4.48 0.84
N ARG A 94 15.25 4.76 -0.09
CA ARG A 94 15.59 6.14 -0.43
C ARG A 94 14.65 6.60 -1.54
N GLY A 95 13.52 7.18 -1.15
CA GLY A 95 12.57 7.76 -2.08
C GLY A 95 11.99 9.08 -1.60
N VAL A 96 11.53 9.89 -2.57
CA VAL A 96 10.98 11.23 -2.32
C VAL A 96 9.57 11.14 -1.74
N GLU A 97 8.88 10.02 -1.90
CA GLU A 97 7.55 9.74 -1.32
C GLU A 97 7.58 9.54 0.19
N ASN A 98 8.74 9.29 0.79
CA ASN A 98 8.87 9.04 2.23
C ASN A 98 9.43 10.24 3.02
N VAL A 99 9.69 11.38 2.36
CA VAL A 99 10.36 12.54 2.98
C VAL A 99 9.53 13.18 4.09
N ASP A 100 8.20 13.25 3.94
CA ASP A 100 7.32 13.87 4.93
C ASP A 100 7.21 13.01 6.20
N VAL A 101 7.11 11.68 6.04
CA VAL A 101 7.21 10.74 7.17
C VAL A 101 8.57 10.86 7.84
N ALA A 102 9.64 11.03 7.06
CA ALA A 102 10.97 11.17 7.60
C ALA A 102 11.12 12.43 8.46
N ALA A 103 10.68 13.58 7.95
CA ALA A 103 10.69 14.84 8.67
C ALA A 103 9.84 14.77 9.95
N LEU A 104 8.65 14.18 9.87
CA LEU A 104 7.75 14.02 11.01
C LEU A 104 8.37 13.17 12.13
N MET A 105 8.99 12.04 11.79
CA MET A 105 9.64 11.16 12.76
C MET A 105 10.90 11.78 13.36
N LEU A 106 11.68 12.53 12.58
CA LEU A 106 12.84 13.28 13.10
C LEU A 106 12.39 14.37 14.07
N HIS A 107 11.30 15.07 13.76
CA HIS A 107 10.72 16.06 14.66
C HIS A 107 10.19 15.43 15.96
N HIS A 108 9.42 14.35 15.86
CA HIS A 108 8.74 13.75 17.01
C HIS A 108 9.66 12.88 17.90
N ARG A 109 10.56 12.08 17.29
CA ARG A 109 11.46 11.17 18.03
C ARG A 109 12.86 11.75 18.24
N GLY A 110 13.22 12.81 17.52
CA GLY A 110 14.53 13.45 17.58
C GLY A 110 15.49 12.97 16.49
N GLU A 111 16.46 13.82 16.18
CA GLU A 111 17.52 13.56 15.19
C GLU A 111 18.66 12.70 15.77
N GLY A 112 19.51 12.14 14.91
CA GLY A 112 20.75 11.45 15.31
C GLY A 112 20.60 10.07 15.98
N ARG A 113 19.39 9.67 16.41
CA ARG A 113 19.13 8.38 17.08
C ARG A 113 18.66 7.22 16.19
N GLY A 114 18.56 7.48 14.89
CA GLY A 114 18.00 6.54 13.92
C GLY A 114 16.47 6.45 13.96
N SER A 115 15.78 7.56 14.20
CA SER A 115 14.30 7.67 14.11
C SER A 115 13.79 7.30 12.70
N ILE A 116 14.62 7.57 11.69
CA ILE A 116 14.48 7.10 10.33
C ILE A 116 15.71 6.30 9.94
N ILE A 117 15.49 5.15 9.33
CA ILE A 117 16.53 4.29 8.77
C ILE A 117 16.27 4.19 7.27
N GLN A 118 17.06 4.92 6.47
CA GLN A 118 17.04 4.80 5.02
C GLN A 118 18.09 3.80 4.56
N GLY A 119 17.69 2.85 3.73
CA GLY A 119 18.59 1.82 3.20
C GLY A 119 18.09 1.24 1.89
N THR A 120 18.80 0.25 1.37
CA THR A 120 18.36 -0.50 0.19
C THR A 120 17.12 -1.33 0.51
N SER A 121 16.22 -1.53 -0.47
CA SER A 121 14.97 -2.31 -0.31
C SER A 121 15.18 -3.73 0.23
N VAL A 122 16.35 -4.35 0.00
CA VAL A 122 16.71 -5.67 0.57
C VAL A 122 16.71 -5.73 2.12
N HIS A 123 16.71 -4.58 2.78
CA HIS A 123 16.59 -4.47 4.24
C HIS A 123 15.14 -4.28 4.72
N ASN A 124 14.19 -4.01 3.81
CA ASN A 124 12.74 -3.96 4.05
C ASN A 124 12.08 -5.35 4.01
N GLN A 125 12.76 -6.34 4.61
CA GLN A 125 12.43 -7.76 4.46
C GLN A 125 10.99 -8.13 4.86
N ARG A 126 10.43 -7.47 5.87
CA ARG A 126 9.07 -7.76 6.36
C ARG A 126 8.00 -7.37 5.35
N ILE A 127 8.10 -6.17 4.81
CA ILE A 127 7.13 -5.65 3.84
C ILE A 127 7.32 -6.32 2.46
N GLU A 128 8.57 -6.50 2.03
CA GLU A 128 8.92 -7.23 0.81
C GLU A 128 8.39 -8.67 0.80
N ARG A 129 8.43 -9.36 1.94
CA ARG A 129 7.83 -10.69 2.05
C ARG A 129 6.31 -10.64 1.95
N SER A 130 5.67 -9.63 2.54
CA SER A 130 4.22 -9.43 2.47
C SER A 130 3.74 -9.14 1.05
N TRP A 131 4.55 -8.44 0.23
CA TRP A 131 4.29 -8.20 -1.20
C TRP A 131 4.10 -9.46 -2.03
N VAL A 132 4.77 -10.56 -1.68
CA VAL A 132 4.59 -11.83 -2.37
C VAL A 132 3.20 -12.42 -2.13
N ASP A 133 2.67 -12.29 -0.91
CA ASP A 133 1.34 -12.80 -0.57
C ASP A 133 0.27 -11.87 -1.15
N LEU A 134 0.46 -10.55 -1.05
CA LEU A 134 -0.42 -9.55 -1.67
C LEU A 134 -0.56 -9.73 -3.20
N TRP A 135 0.55 -10.04 -3.88
CA TRP A 135 0.51 -10.37 -5.31
C TRP A 135 -0.41 -11.54 -5.60
N LYS A 136 -0.23 -12.64 -4.88
CA LYS A 136 -0.93 -13.90 -5.11
C LYS A 136 -2.41 -13.78 -4.82
N ASP A 137 -2.75 -13.10 -3.73
CA ASP A 137 -4.11 -13.13 -3.18
C ASP A 137 -4.98 -11.99 -3.75
N VAL A 138 -4.38 -10.87 -4.17
CA VAL A 138 -5.14 -9.68 -4.61
C VAL A 138 -4.66 -9.15 -5.96
N ILE A 139 -3.39 -8.76 -6.08
CA ILE A 139 -2.95 -7.88 -7.16
C ILE A 139 -2.85 -8.56 -8.52
N ASN A 140 -2.56 -9.86 -8.56
CA ASN A 140 -2.48 -10.60 -9.82
C ASN A 140 -3.80 -10.56 -10.62
N VAL A 141 -4.94 -10.58 -9.93
CA VAL A 141 -6.27 -10.51 -10.59
C VAL A 141 -6.43 -9.19 -11.34
N TYR A 142 -6.17 -8.05 -10.68
CA TYR A 142 -6.23 -6.73 -11.32
C TYR A 142 -5.19 -6.57 -12.43
N TYR A 143 -3.97 -7.06 -12.22
CA TYR A 143 -2.93 -7.04 -13.24
C TYR A 143 -3.36 -7.78 -14.51
N CYS A 144 -3.88 -9.01 -14.37
CA CYS A 144 -4.37 -9.80 -15.49
C CYS A 144 -5.58 -9.14 -16.17
N LEU A 145 -6.51 -8.60 -15.38
CA LEU A 145 -7.69 -7.89 -15.89
C LEU A 145 -7.30 -6.68 -16.72
N PHE A 146 -6.49 -5.77 -16.18
CA PHE A 146 -6.09 -4.55 -16.91
C PHE A 146 -5.28 -4.86 -18.16
N TYR A 147 -4.39 -5.86 -18.09
CA TYR A 147 -3.66 -6.34 -19.25
C TYR A 147 -4.61 -6.90 -20.33
N SER A 148 -5.64 -7.64 -19.93
CA SER A 148 -6.65 -8.17 -20.86
C SER A 148 -7.51 -7.06 -21.50
N MET A 149 -7.81 -5.99 -20.75
CA MET A 149 -8.58 -4.84 -21.25
C MET A 149 -7.78 -4.02 -22.28
N GLY A 150 -6.47 -3.90 -22.09
CA GLY A 150 -5.57 -3.21 -23.02
C GLY A 150 -5.20 -4.04 -24.26
N LYS A 151 -5.31 -5.38 -24.19
CA LYS A 151 -5.17 -6.26 -25.35
C LYS A 151 -6.35 -6.07 -26.30
N THR A 152 -6.30 -5.03 -27.14
CA THR A 152 -6.40 -5.08 -28.61
C THR A 152 -6.67 -3.70 -29.27
N VAL A 153 -5.80 -2.72 -29.11
CA VAL A 153 -5.65 -1.67 -30.17
C VAL A 153 -4.45 -2.00 -31.07
N GLU A 154 -3.40 -2.62 -30.53
CA GLU A 154 -2.13 -2.86 -31.25
C GLU A 154 -2.07 -4.22 -31.99
N GLU A 155 -2.91 -5.20 -31.67
CA GLU A 155 -2.91 -6.55 -32.27
C GLU A 155 -4.07 -6.80 -33.26
N GLY A 156 -4.83 -5.75 -33.64
CA GLY A 156 -5.93 -5.86 -34.63
C GLY A 156 -7.27 -6.42 -34.11
N GLY A 157 -7.49 -6.44 -32.79
CA GLY A 157 -8.83 -6.66 -32.19
C GLY A 157 -9.50 -5.35 -31.75
N MET A 158 -10.50 -5.42 -30.86
CA MET A 158 -11.16 -4.27 -30.23
C MET A 158 -10.86 -4.22 -28.73
N GLY A 159 -9.74 -3.61 -28.36
CA GLY A 159 -9.31 -3.37 -26.99
C GLY A 159 -10.18 -2.28 -26.39
N ILE A 160 -10.59 -2.47 -25.15
CA ILE A 160 -11.55 -1.56 -24.48
C ILE A 160 -10.86 -0.53 -23.59
N PHE A 161 -9.54 -0.62 -23.44
CA PHE A 161 -8.72 0.28 -22.65
C PHE A 161 -7.50 0.73 -23.46
N ASP A 162 -7.23 2.03 -23.39
CA ASP A 162 -6.08 2.67 -24.01
C ASP A 162 -5.37 3.48 -22.92
N ILE A 163 -4.14 3.12 -22.63
CA ILE A 163 -3.30 3.75 -21.60
C ILE A 163 -2.95 5.21 -21.94
N HIS A 164 -2.96 5.56 -23.23
CA HIS A 164 -2.67 6.90 -23.71
C HIS A 164 -3.92 7.78 -23.75
N ASN A 165 -5.12 7.21 -23.61
CA ASN A 165 -6.37 7.93 -23.54
C ASN A 165 -6.67 8.34 -22.08
N GLU A 166 -6.72 9.65 -21.84
CA GLU A 166 -6.93 10.21 -20.50
C GLU A 166 -8.31 9.84 -19.91
N THR A 167 -9.36 9.80 -20.73
CA THR A 167 -10.71 9.37 -20.32
C THR A 167 -10.71 7.90 -19.91
N HIS A 168 -10.05 7.05 -20.68
CA HIS A 168 -9.92 5.63 -20.33
C HIS A 168 -9.14 5.44 -19.02
N MET A 169 -8.04 6.19 -18.83
CA MET A 169 -7.28 6.12 -17.59
C MET A 169 -8.06 6.63 -16.38
N TRP A 170 -8.75 7.76 -16.54
CA TRP A 170 -9.61 8.30 -15.51
C TRP A 170 -10.73 7.32 -15.14
N ALA A 171 -11.42 6.74 -16.13
CA ALA A 171 -12.49 5.77 -15.91
C ALA A 171 -11.98 4.50 -15.21
N LEU A 172 -10.78 4.02 -15.59
CA LEU A 172 -10.13 2.91 -14.91
C LEU A 172 -9.88 3.23 -13.43
N HIS A 173 -9.33 4.39 -13.13
CA HIS A 173 -9.08 4.83 -11.75
C HIS A 173 -10.36 4.99 -10.95
N TYR A 174 -11.37 5.64 -11.53
CA TYR A 174 -12.67 5.87 -10.88
C TYR A 174 -13.32 4.56 -10.43
N ILE A 175 -13.32 3.54 -11.30
CA ILE A 175 -13.93 2.24 -11.00
C ILE A 175 -13.04 1.38 -10.11
N PHE A 176 -11.75 1.23 -10.45
CA PHE A 176 -10.93 0.19 -9.87
C PHE A 176 -10.12 0.62 -8.65
N LEU A 177 -9.78 1.90 -8.44
CA LEU A 177 -9.10 2.30 -7.20
C LEU A 177 -9.94 2.02 -5.94
N PRO A 178 -11.26 2.34 -5.90
CA PRO A 178 -12.09 1.99 -4.75
C PRO A 178 -12.19 0.48 -4.54
N ARG A 179 -12.28 -0.31 -5.63
CA ARG A 179 -12.33 -1.78 -5.57
C ARG A 179 -11.04 -2.39 -5.05
N ILE A 180 -9.90 -1.94 -5.57
CA ILE A 180 -8.58 -2.38 -5.11
C ILE A 180 -8.45 -2.05 -3.62
N ASN A 181 -8.75 -0.82 -3.19
CA ASN A 181 -8.67 -0.45 -1.78
C ASN A 181 -9.57 -1.31 -0.88
N ARG A 182 -10.80 -1.64 -1.31
CA ARG A 182 -11.64 -2.60 -0.59
C ARG A 182 -10.97 -3.96 -0.45
N SER A 183 -10.42 -4.51 -1.53
CA SER A 183 -9.71 -5.80 -1.45
C SER A 183 -8.43 -5.72 -0.62
N LEU A 184 -7.75 -4.56 -0.58
CA LEU A 184 -6.62 -4.33 0.32
C LEU A 184 -7.05 -4.27 1.79
N ASP A 185 -8.20 -3.68 2.09
CA ASP A 185 -8.78 -3.66 3.44
C ASP A 185 -9.15 -5.08 3.91
N GLU A 186 -9.82 -5.84 3.06
CA GLU A 186 -10.17 -7.25 3.31
C GLU A 186 -8.91 -8.11 3.52
N PHE A 187 -7.91 -7.95 2.65
CA PHE A 187 -6.61 -8.62 2.79
C PHE A 187 -5.92 -8.23 4.09
N THR A 188 -5.92 -6.94 4.45
CA THR A 188 -5.30 -6.43 5.68
C THR A 188 -5.96 -7.05 6.91
N GLU A 189 -7.30 -7.08 6.96
CA GLU A 189 -8.05 -7.66 8.07
C GLU A 189 -7.81 -9.16 8.17
N GLN A 190 -7.84 -9.90 7.04
CA GLN A 190 -7.54 -11.32 7.02
C GLN A 190 -6.11 -11.59 7.53
N ARG A 191 -5.12 -10.89 7.00
CA ARG A 191 -3.71 -11.09 7.35
C ARG A 191 -3.42 -10.76 8.80
N ASN A 192 -4.00 -9.68 9.32
CA ASN A 192 -3.77 -9.25 10.70
C ASN A 192 -4.43 -10.19 11.72
N ASN A 193 -5.48 -10.93 11.34
CA ASN A 193 -6.20 -11.84 12.22
C ASN A 193 -5.90 -13.34 11.98
N GLN A 194 -5.26 -13.70 10.87
CA GLN A 194 -4.88 -15.09 10.59
C GLN A 194 -3.63 -15.53 11.37
N GLY A 195 -3.69 -16.71 11.97
CA GLY A 195 -2.59 -17.29 12.74
C GLY A 195 -1.34 -17.59 11.91
N LEU A 196 -0.18 -17.14 12.39
CA LEU A 196 1.11 -17.48 11.79
C LEU A 196 1.62 -18.81 12.34
N ARG A 197 1.86 -19.79 11.46
CA ARG A 197 2.42 -21.10 11.83
C ARG A 197 3.75 -20.97 12.60
N THR A 198 4.59 -20.01 12.20
CA THR A 198 5.89 -19.76 12.87
C THR A 198 5.74 -19.20 14.29
N GLU A 199 4.56 -18.65 14.62
CA GLU A 199 4.27 -17.99 15.90
C GLU A 199 3.26 -18.81 16.72
N ARG A 200 3.26 -20.14 16.55
CA ARG A 200 2.35 -21.09 17.21
C ARG A 200 0.87 -20.74 16.99
N GLY A 201 0.54 -20.27 15.79
CA GLY A 201 -0.83 -19.93 15.39
C GLY A 201 -1.34 -18.58 15.92
N LYS A 202 -0.51 -17.77 16.59
CA LYS A 202 -0.91 -16.40 16.96
C LYS A 202 -1.00 -15.53 15.70
N SER A 203 -2.04 -14.72 15.61
CA SER A 203 -2.19 -13.74 14.55
C SER A 203 -1.26 -12.53 14.77
N PRO A 204 -0.89 -11.78 13.72
CA PRO A 204 -0.10 -10.56 13.86
C PRO A 204 -0.67 -9.59 14.90
N LYS A 205 -1.98 -9.33 14.87
CA LYS A 205 -2.64 -8.44 15.84
C LYS A 205 -2.55 -8.96 17.27
N ARG A 206 -2.63 -10.28 17.47
CA ARG A 206 -2.44 -10.90 18.80
C ARG A 206 -0.99 -10.80 19.27
N ILE A 207 -0.02 -10.99 18.38
CA ILE A 207 1.41 -10.83 18.70
C ILE A 207 1.71 -9.39 19.07
N PHE A 208 1.15 -8.43 18.32
CA PHE A 208 1.26 -7.01 18.58
C PHE A 208 0.75 -6.66 19.99
N MET A 209 -0.50 -7.01 20.31
CA MET A 209 -1.12 -6.68 21.60
C MET A 209 -0.42 -7.37 22.78
N LEU A 210 -0.04 -8.64 22.64
CA LEU A 210 0.72 -9.34 23.70
C LEU A 210 2.09 -8.71 23.91
N GLY A 211 2.76 -8.28 22.84
CA GLY A 211 4.02 -7.53 22.95
C GLY A 211 3.84 -6.21 23.70
N MET A 212 2.79 -5.45 23.37
CA MET A 212 2.49 -4.18 24.04
C MET A 212 2.21 -4.36 25.53
N LEU A 213 1.50 -5.43 25.92
CA LEU A 213 1.22 -5.75 27.31
C LEU A 213 2.48 -6.19 28.07
N ASN A 214 3.28 -7.07 27.47
CA ASN A 214 4.49 -7.58 28.11
C ASN A 214 5.52 -6.47 28.37
N MET A 215 5.56 -5.46 27.51
CA MET A 215 6.48 -4.32 27.61
C MET A 215 5.89 -3.13 28.37
N TYR A 216 4.68 -3.25 28.97
CA TYR A 216 3.99 -2.11 29.59
C TYR A 216 4.81 -1.43 30.70
N HIS A 217 5.57 -2.22 31.48
CA HIS A 217 6.42 -1.72 32.56
C HIS A 217 7.84 -1.40 32.11
N GLU A 218 8.16 -1.59 30.82
CA GLU A 218 9.46 -1.25 30.26
C GLU A 218 9.50 0.23 29.86
N ASP A 219 10.67 0.84 29.97
CA ASP A 219 10.88 2.24 29.59
C ASP A 219 11.09 2.38 28.07
N HIS A 220 10.02 2.15 27.30
CA HIS A 220 10.04 2.26 25.85
C HIS A 220 8.98 3.27 25.37
N ALA A 221 9.43 4.43 24.89
CA ALA A 221 8.56 5.55 24.51
C ALA A 221 7.40 5.15 23.58
N ALA A 222 7.64 4.31 22.58
CA ALA A 222 6.59 3.88 21.64
C ALA A 222 5.51 2.98 22.25
N VAL A 223 5.83 2.27 23.34
CA VAL A 223 4.86 1.47 24.10
C VAL A 223 4.08 2.39 25.04
N GLN A 224 4.76 3.31 25.73
CA GLN A 224 4.11 4.32 26.58
C GLN A 224 3.13 5.18 25.77
N ASP A 225 3.54 5.70 24.61
CA ASP A 225 2.68 6.50 23.74
C ASP A 225 1.40 5.76 23.32
N PHE A 226 1.51 4.44 23.08
CA PHE A 226 0.35 3.62 22.73
C PHE A 226 -0.65 3.53 23.90
N TRP A 227 -0.17 3.28 25.12
CA TRP A 227 -1.04 3.16 26.30
C TRP A 227 -1.57 4.50 26.82
N GLU A 228 -0.83 5.57 26.63
CA GLU A 228 -1.25 6.94 26.95
C GLU A 228 -2.16 7.55 25.87
N GLY A 229 -2.35 6.86 24.73
CA GLY A 229 -3.17 7.35 23.63
C GLY A 229 -2.61 8.61 22.98
N ARG A 230 -1.27 8.76 22.95
CA ARG A 230 -0.65 9.93 22.32
C ARG A 230 -0.86 9.90 20.81
N GLU A 231 -1.26 11.04 20.28
CA GLU A 231 -1.39 11.23 18.84
C GLU A 231 -0.15 11.89 18.25
N LEU A 232 0.23 11.44 17.05
CA LEU A 232 1.28 12.07 16.28
C LEU A 232 0.74 13.34 15.64
N VAL A 233 1.10 14.49 16.19
CA VAL A 233 0.68 15.81 15.69
C VAL A 233 1.71 16.33 14.69
N PRO A 234 1.35 16.54 13.41
CA PRO A 234 2.26 17.13 12.44
C PRO A 234 2.55 18.61 12.78
N PRO A 235 3.81 19.07 12.66
CA PRO A 235 4.14 20.48 12.79
C PRO A 235 3.38 21.34 11.77
N ALA A 236 2.87 22.50 12.20
CA ALA A 236 2.11 23.43 11.35
C ALA A 236 2.87 23.95 10.11
N HIS A 237 4.20 23.81 10.08
CA HIS A 237 5.10 24.33 9.04
C HIS A 237 5.65 23.26 8.09
N LEU A 238 5.29 21.97 8.25
CA LEU A 238 5.64 21.00 7.22
C LEU A 238 4.87 21.35 5.95
N PRO A 239 5.56 21.57 4.81
CA PRO A 239 4.89 21.89 3.55
C PRO A 239 4.19 20.63 3.05
N VAL A 240 2.98 20.37 3.54
CA VAL A 240 2.08 19.43 2.89
C VAL A 240 1.73 20.09 1.56
N GLN A 241 2.42 19.72 0.47
CA GLN A 241 2.04 20.14 -0.86
C GLN A 241 0.68 19.52 -1.18
N ARG A 242 -0.39 20.17 -0.74
CA ARG A 242 -1.79 19.84 -1.02
C ARG A 242 -2.17 20.34 -2.42
N HIS A 243 -1.35 20.07 -3.43
CA HIS A 243 -1.81 20.26 -4.81
C HIS A 243 -2.65 19.05 -5.22
N ARG A 244 -3.90 19.06 -4.75
CA ARG A 244 -4.97 18.29 -5.35
C ARG A 244 -5.31 19.01 -6.67
N ALA A 245 -4.68 18.60 -7.77
CA ALA A 245 -5.36 18.80 -9.04
C ALA A 245 -6.60 17.92 -8.93
N ASP A 246 -7.79 18.53 -8.79
CA ASP A 246 -9.02 17.76 -8.80
C ASP A 246 -9.11 17.11 -10.18
N PRO A 247 -9.08 15.76 -10.29
CA PRO A 247 -9.10 15.07 -11.58
C PRO A 247 -10.36 15.36 -12.40
N VAL A 248 -11.31 16.10 -11.80
CA VAL A 248 -12.65 16.35 -12.33
C VAL A 248 -12.81 17.75 -12.93
N SER A 249 -11.78 18.61 -12.88
CA SER A 249 -11.85 19.98 -13.41
C SER A 249 -12.06 20.06 -14.93
N HIS A 250 -11.90 18.94 -15.64
CA HIS A 250 -12.04 18.85 -17.09
C HIS A 250 -13.43 18.36 -17.56
N PHE A 251 -14.29 17.90 -16.65
CA PHE A 251 -15.62 17.38 -17.01
C PHE A 251 -16.69 18.48 -16.94
N THR A 252 -17.64 18.43 -17.86
CA THR A 252 -18.82 19.30 -17.85
C THR A 252 -19.75 18.95 -16.68
N HIS A 253 -20.68 19.86 -16.35
CA HIS A 253 -21.66 19.60 -15.29
C HIS A 253 -22.53 18.36 -15.58
N GLU A 254 -22.85 18.09 -16.84
CA GLU A 254 -23.58 16.90 -17.27
C GLU A 254 -22.75 15.62 -17.08
N GLN A 255 -21.47 15.64 -17.47
CA GLN A 255 -20.56 14.53 -17.24
C GLN A 255 -20.39 14.24 -15.74
N LEU A 256 -20.35 15.27 -14.89
CA LEU A 256 -20.30 15.09 -13.43
C LEU A 256 -21.53 14.36 -12.86
N GLN A 257 -22.73 14.68 -13.35
CA GLN A 257 -23.97 14.01 -12.94
C GLN A 257 -23.96 12.54 -13.36
N ILE A 258 -23.49 12.26 -14.58
CA ILE A 258 -23.32 10.91 -15.11
C ILE A 258 -22.34 10.11 -14.25
N ILE A 259 -21.17 10.68 -13.95
CA ILE A 259 -20.14 10.05 -13.11
C ILE A 259 -20.73 9.66 -11.75
N GLN A 260 -21.46 10.57 -11.10
CA GLN A 260 -22.09 10.35 -9.80
C GLN A 260 -23.19 9.26 -9.82
N SER A 261 -23.77 8.98 -10.98
CA SER A 261 -24.77 7.91 -11.13
C SER A 261 -24.16 6.50 -11.12
N VAL A 262 -22.86 6.37 -11.44
CA VAL A 262 -22.16 5.10 -11.45
C VAL A 262 -21.45 4.90 -10.12
N ASP A 263 -22.01 4.02 -9.28
CA ASP A 263 -21.35 3.59 -8.05
C ASP A 263 -20.21 2.60 -8.39
N PRO A 264 -18.92 2.99 -8.25
CA PRO A 264 -17.79 2.12 -8.60
C PRO A 264 -17.74 0.86 -7.74
N LEU A 265 -18.45 0.82 -6.63
CA LEU A 265 -18.45 -0.23 -5.64
C LEU A 265 -19.64 -1.21 -5.76
N SER A 266 -20.56 -0.96 -6.69
CA SER A 266 -21.75 -1.77 -6.97
C SER A 266 -21.45 -3.10 -7.69
N GLY A 267 -22.40 -4.05 -7.71
CA GLY A 267 -22.22 -5.33 -8.41
C GLY A 267 -21.36 -6.38 -7.68
N PRO A 268 -21.19 -7.59 -8.27
CA PRO A 268 -20.51 -8.72 -7.65
C PRO A 268 -18.99 -8.50 -7.48
N GLN A 269 -18.35 -9.25 -6.58
CA GLN A 269 -16.91 -9.18 -6.28
C GLN A 269 -16.06 -10.24 -7.04
N THR A 270 -16.43 -10.58 -8.27
CA THR A 270 -15.71 -11.57 -9.10
C THR A 270 -14.46 -11.00 -9.77
N ALA A 271 -13.63 -11.84 -10.41
CA ALA A 271 -12.40 -11.43 -11.07
C ALA A 271 -12.58 -10.46 -12.26
N GLU A 272 -13.79 -10.37 -12.84
CA GLU A 272 -14.15 -9.38 -13.87
C GLU A 272 -14.94 -8.18 -13.31
N ALA A 273 -15.11 -8.12 -11.99
CA ALA A 273 -15.97 -7.15 -11.33
C ALA A 273 -15.53 -5.71 -11.58
N GLY A 274 -16.41 -4.93 -12.20
CA GLY A 274 -16.17 -3.53 -12.52
C GLY A 274 -15.79 -3.30 -13.98
N LYS A 275 -15.50 -4.35 -14.78
CA LYS A 275 -15.30 -4.17 -16.23
C LYS A 275 -16.59 -3.71 -16.91
N ASP A 276 -17.73 -4.26 -16.49
CA ASP A 276 -19.07 -3.83 -16.87
C ASP A 276 -19.33 -2.37 -16.52
N LEU A 277 -19.01 -1.95 -15.29
CA LEU A 277 -19.15 -0.57 -14.87
C LEU A 277 -18.19 0.38 -15.59
N TYR A 278 -16.98 -0.08 -15.89
CA TYR A 278 -16.01 0.67 -16.69
C TYR A 278 -16.55 0.90 -18.11
N LEU A 279 -17.09 -0.13 -18.76
CA LEU A 279 -17.71 -0.01 -20.09
C LEU A 279 -18.95 0.87 -20.05
N GLN A 280 -19.80 0.72 -19.03
CA GLN A 280 -20.95 1.57 -18.81
C GLN A 280 -20.52 3.04 -18.68
N LEU A 281 -19.53 3.33 -17.83
CA LEU A 281 -19.01 4.67 -17.63
C LEU A 281 -18.46 5.28 -18.91
N LEU A 282 -17.67 4.52 -19.69
CA LEU A 282 -17.18 4.98 -20.99
C LEU A 282 -18.28 5.23 -22.02
N SER A 283 -19.37 4.46 -22.00
CA SER A 283 -20.50 4.68 -22.90
C SER A 283 -21.29 5.96 -22.60
N LEU A 284 -21.10 6.53 -21.40
CA LEU A 284 -21.79 7.72 -20.93
C LEU A 284 -20.91 8.99 -21.00
N LEU A 285 -19.61 8.86 -21.27
CA LEU A 285 -18.62 9.96 -21.31
C LEU A 285 -18.24 10.35 -22.73
#